data_AF-A0A3C0QI82-F1
#
_entry.id   AF-A0A3C0QI82-F1
#
_cell.length_a   1.000
_cell.length_b   1.000
_cell.length_c   1.000
_cell.angle_alpha   90.00
_cell.angle_beta   90.00
_cell.angle_gamma   90.00
#
_symmetry.space_group_name_H-M   'P 1'
#
loop_
_entity.id
_entity.type
_entity.pdbx_description
1 polymer ?
#
loop_
_entity_poly.entity_id
_entity_poly.type
_entity_poly.pdbx_seq_one_letter_code
_entity_poly.pdbx_strand_id
1 'polypeptide(L)'
;MDPVGLSANKLAVELLAIYGSSLQISNIVNTIRASKIEVGDIILEALASSEAVLTSEEKESGVMVLDIGGGTTDIAVYKGKKMIFTYCLPVGGNLITNDISVGLNITFSKAEDIKKKYANVDYNFYESLNKINMGEIKINRSKTTLNIRLYNIVNSRVKEMLELI
;
A
#
# COMPACT_ATOMS: atom_id res chain seq x y z
N MET A 1 4.75 -30.06 -5.71
CA MET A 1 5.35 -31.28 -5.16
C MET A 1 6.79 -30.93 -4.79
N ASP A 2 7.21 -31.23 -3.57
CA ASP A 2 8.59 -31.02 -3.15
C ASP A 2 9.46 -32.18 -3.69
N PRO A 3 10.45 -31.92 -4.57
CA PRO A 3 11.27 -32.98 -5.17
C PRO A 3 12.41 -33.46 -4.26
N VAL A 4 12.60 -32.87 -3.07
CA VAL A 4 13.70 -33.22 -2.17
C VAL A 4 13.63 -34.71 -1.79
N GLY A 5 14.72 -35.43 -2.07
CA GLY A 5 14.86 -36.87 -1.79
C GLY A 5 14.42 -37.82 -2.90
N LEU A 6 13.98 -37.31 -4.07
CA LEU A 6 13.55 -38.15 -5.20
C LEU A 6 14.66 -38.33 -6.25
N SER A 7 14.79 -39.55 -6.78
CA SER A 7 15.65 -39.84 -7.94
C SER A 7 14.90 -39.55 -9.24
N ALA A 8 15.47 -38.71 -10.11
CA ALA A 8 14.90 -38.40 -11.42
C ALA A 8 15.99 -38.17 -12.47
N ASN A 9 15.74 -38.59 -13.70
CA ASN A 9 16.63 -38.32 -14.84
C ASN A 9 16.49 -36.87 -15.36
N LYS A 10 15.39 -36.19 -15.03
CA LYS A 10 15.11 -34.80 -15.42
C LYS A 10 14.20 -34.13 -14.38
N LEU A 11 14.52 -32.90 -14.00
CA LEU A 11 13.69 -32.03 -13.18
C LEU A 11 13.28 -30.81 -14.02
N ALA A 12 12.01 -30.44 -13.94
CA ALA A 12 11.49 -29.23 -14.57
C ALA A 12 10.77 -28.39 -13.51
N VAL A 13 10.94 -27.08 -13.57
CA VAL A 13 10.31 -26.12 -12.67
C VAL A 13 9.69 -25.00 -13.49
N GLU A 14 8.60 -24.46 -12.99
CA GLU A 14 7.98 -23.23 -13.49
C GLU A 14 8.24 -22.15 -12.45
N LEU A 15 8.82 -21.03 -12.88
CA LEU A 15 9.28 -19.96 -11.99
C LEU A 15 8.75 -18.62 -12.48
N LEU A 16 8.40 -17.75 -11.53
CA LEU A 16 8.27 -16.32 -11.78
C LEU A 16 9.65 -15.67 -11.60
N ALA A 17 10.25 -15.21 -12.69
CA ALA A 17 11.51 -14.50 -12.66
C ALA A 17 11.28 -12.98 -12.58
N ILE A 18 11.89 -12.34 -11.58
CA ILE A 18 11.80 -10.90 -11.35
C ILE A 18 13.18 -10.29 -11.62
N TYR A 19 13.21 -9.22 -12.41
CA TYR A 19 14.42 -8.50 -12.77
C TYR A 19 14.34 -7.08 -12.27
N GLY A 20 15.47 -6.54 -11.80
CA GLY A 20 15.61 -5.17 -11.34
C GLY A 20 16.89 -4.53 -11.84
N SER A 21 16.98 -3.21 -11.73
CA SER A 21 18.20 -2.49 -12.08
C SER A 21 19.33 -2.86 -11.13
N SER A 22 20.43 -3.39 -11.67
CA SER A 22 21.63 -3.72 -10.90
C SER A 22 22.20 -2.50 -10.15
N LEU A 23 22.11 -1.31 -10.74
CA LEU A 23 22.53 -0.06 -10.12
C LEU A 23 21.68 0.29 -8.89
N GLN A 24 20.35 0.19 -9.00
CA GLN A 24 19.45 0.50 -7.88
C GLN A 24 19.65 -0.49 -6.72
N ILE A 25 19.75 -1.79 -7.04
CA ILE A 25 20.03 -2.84 -6.06
C ILE A 25 21.37 -2.57 -5.35
N SER A 26 22.43 -2.28 -6.11
CA SER A 26 23.75 -1.99 -5.54
C SER A 26 23.72 -0.76 -4.62
N ASN A 27 23.00 0.30 -5.01
CA ASN A 27 22.88 1.51 -4.19
C ASN A 27 22.23 1.22 -2.83
N ILE A 28 21.15 0.42 -2.80
CA ILE A 28 20.49 0.03 -1.54
C ILE A 28 21.44 -0.77 -0.66
N VAL A 29 22.09 -1.80 -1.22
CA VAL A 29 23.05 -2.66 -0.48
C VAL A 29 24.19 -1.84 0.11
N ASN A 30 24.78 -0.94 -0.69
CA ASN A 30 25.89 -0.11 -0.25
C ASN A 30 25.47 0.88 0.85
N THR A 31 24.25 1.41 0.78
CA THR A 31 23.70 2.31 1.81
C THR A 31 23.55 1.59 3.15
N ILE A 32 23.06 0.35 3.15
CA ILE A 32 22.93 -0.46 4.37
C ILE A 32 24.32 -0.81 4.93
N ARG A 33 25.26 -1.22 4.05
CA ARG A 33 26.64 -1.53 4.44
C ARG A 33 27.40 -0.32 5.00
N ALA A 34 27.12 0.89 4.53
CA ALA A 34 27.69 2.12 5.10
C ALA A 34 27.31 2.31 6.59
N SER A 35 26.19 1.70 7.02
CA SER A 35 25.76 1.64 8.42
C SER A 35 26.37 0.46 9.19
N LYS A 36 27.36 -0.23 8.61
CA LYS A 36 28.04 -1.42 9.16
C LYS A 36 27.12 -2.63 9.38
N ILE A 37 26.09 -2.77 8.55
CA ILE A 37 25.17 -3.90 8.55
C ILE A 37 25.40 -4.71 7.26
N GLU A 38 25.57 -6.01 7.38
CA GLU A 38 25.65 -6.90 6.23
C GLU A 38 24.25 -7.25 5.69
N VAL A 39 24.13 -7.29 4.37
CA VAL A 39 22.90 -7.70 3.68
C VAL A 39 23.01 -9.18 3.35
N GLY A 40 22.20 -10.01 4.00
CA GLY A 40 22.18 -11.47 3.78
C GLY A 40 21.48 -11.88 2.50
N ASP A 41 20.35 -11.24 2.17
CA ASP A 41 19.59 -11.50 0.95
C ASP A 41 18.71 -10.30 0.58
N ILE A 42 18.17 -10.29 -0.63
CA ILE A 42 17.23 -9.30 -1.14
C ILE A 42 15.99 -10.02 -1.64
N ILE A 43 14.84 -9.58 -1.14
CA ILE A 43 13.54 -10.13 -1.52
C ILE A 43 12.68 -9.05 -2.16
N LEU A 44 11.77 -9.46 -3.05
CA LEU A 44 10.74 -8.58 -3.59
C LEU A 44 9.79 -8.13 -2.47
N GLU A 45 9.51 -6.83 -2.38
CA GLU A 45 8.60 -6.25 -1.39
C GLU A 45 7.20 -6.88 -1.45
N ALA A 46 6.59 -6.96 -2.64
CA ALA A 46 5.27 -7.56 -2.80
C ALA A 46 5.20 -9.03 -2.33
N LEU A 47 6.31 -9.78 -2.43
CA LEU A 47 6.41 -11.13 -1.85
C LEU A 47 6.46 -11.05 -0.32
N ALA A 48 7.32 -10.19 0.24
CA ALA A 48 7.45 -10.00 1.68
C ALA A 48 6.12 -9.57 2.33
N SER A 49 5.45 -8.58 1.76
CA SER A 49 4.15 -8.07 2.24
C SER A 49 3.09 -9.17 2.19
N SER A 50 3.07 -9.97 1.12
CA SER A 50 2.14 -11.10 0.99
C SER A 50 2.41 -12.22 2.00
N GLU A 51 3.68 -12.51 2.31
CA GLU A 51 4.03 -13.47 3.37
C GLU A 51 3.64 -12.96 4.77
N ALA A 52 3.65 -11.64 4.98
CA ALA A 52 3.31 -11.05 6.26
C ALA A 52 1.80 -11.03 6.55
N VAL A 53 0.95 -10.91 5.52
CA VAL A 53 -0.49 -10.66 5.70
C VAL A 53 -1.41 -11.80 5.26
N LEU A 54 -0.95 -12.69 4.37
CA LEU A 54 -1.81 -13.73 3.81
C LEU A 54 -1.62 -15.09 4.49
N THR A 55 -2.74 -15.75 4.71
CA THR A 55 -2.83 -17.17 5.07
C THR A 55 -2.61 -18.09 3.86
N SER A 56 -2.36 -19.37 4.14
CA SER A 56 -2.22 -20.38 3.07
C SER A 56 -3.52 -20.60 2.30
N GLU A 57 -4.65 -20.46 2.99
CA GLU A 57 -6.00 -20.61 2.46
C GLU A 57 -6.37 -19.48 1.49
N GLU A 58 -5.99 -18.24 1.81
CA GLU A 58 -6.17 -17.08 0.91
C GLU A 58 -5.33 -17.23 -0.37
N LYS A 59 -4.05 -17.62 -0.23
CA LYS A 59 -3.17 -17.87 -1.38
C LYS A 59 -3.67 -19.02 -2.28
N GLU A 60 -4.29 -20.04 -1.69
CA GLU A 60 -4.89 -21.17 -2.45
C GLU A 60 -6.13 -20.71 -3.22
N SER A 61 -7.07 -20.06 -2.52
CA SER A 61 -8.36 -19.61 -3.07
C SER A 61 -8.20 -18.58 -4.19
N GLY A 62 -7.10 -17.82 -4.13
CA GLY A 62 -6.78 -16.73 -5.04
C GLY A 62 -7.05 -15.39 -4.37
N VAL A 63 -6.03 -14.54 -4.37
CA VAL A 63 -6.06 -13.27 -3.64
C VAL A 63 -5.13 -12.26 -4.31
N MET A 64 -5.51 -10.99 -4.24
CA MET A 64 -4.66 -9.86 -4.63
C MET A 64 -4.31 -9.07 -3.38
N VAL A 65 -3.02 -8.79 -3.20
CA VAL A 65 -2.51 -7.88 -2.17
C VAL A 65 -2.17 -6.56 -2.84
N LEU A 66 -2.61 -5.48 -2.22
CA LEU A 66 -2.28 -4.10 -2.59
C LEU A 66 -1.55 -3.47 -1.40
N ASP A 67 -0.25 -3.29 -1.53
CA ASP A 67 0.57 -2.57 -0.54
C ASP A 67 0.67 -1.10 -0.96
N ILE A 68 -0.16 -0.25 -0.36
CA ILE A 68 -0.28 1.17 -0.72
C ILE A 68 0.66 1.99 0.16
N GLY A 69 1.85 2.27 -0.37
CA GLY A 69 2.86 3.10 0.26
C GLY A 69 2.64 4.60 0.04
N GLY A 70 3.70 5.38 0.29
CA GLY A 70 3.68 6.83 0.06
C GLY A 70 3.72 7.19 -1.43
N GLY A 71 4.67 6.61 -2.17
CA GLY A 71 4.89 6.91 -3.59
C GLY A 71 4.44 5.84 -4.56
N THR A 72 4.28 4.60 -4.09
CA THR A 72 3.98 3.43 -4.91
C THR A 72 2.89 2.58 -4.28
N THR A 73 2.23 1.80 -5.14
CA THR A 73 1.36 0.70 -4.75
C THR A 73 1.92 -0.56 -5.37
N ASP A 74 2.32 -1.50 -4.53
CA ASP A 74 2.87 -2.78 -4.94
C ASP A 74 1.77 -3.84 -4.94
N ILE A 75 1.69 -4.59 -6.05
CA ILE A 75 0.64 -5.56 -6.32
C ILE A 75 1.25 -6.95 -6.33
N ALA A 76 0.59 -7.89 -5.66
CA ALA A 76 0.86 -9.32 -5.81
C ALA A 76 -0.44 -10.09 -5.99
N VAL A 77 -0.50 -10.94 -7.01
CA VAL A 77 -1.65 -11.81 -7.27
C VAL A 77 -1.24 -13.27 -7.08
N TYR A 78 -1.98 -13.97 -6.22
CA TYR A 78 -1.79 -15.38 -5.94
C TYR A 78 -2.96 -16.21 -6.50
N LYS A 79 -2.64 -17.43 -6.93
CA LYS A 79 -3.63 -18.47 -7.26
C LYS A 79 -3.00 -19.85 -7.04
N GLY A 80 -3.70 -20.76 -6.34
CA GLY A 80 -3.18 -22.11 -6.08
C GLY A 80 -1.83 -22.09 -5.36
N LYS A 81 -1.71 -21.22 -4.33
CA LYS A 81 -0.50 -21.00 -3.50
C LYS A 81 0.72 -20.44 -4.23
N LYS A 82 0.60 -20.02 -5.48
CA LYS A 82 1.70 -19.43 -6.26
C LYS A 82 1.42 -17.97 -6.56
N MET A 83 2.43 -17.11 -6.45
CA MET A 83 2.38 -15.78 -7.04
C MET A 83 2.43 -15.92 -8.56
N ILE A 84 1.40 -15.43 -9.23
CA ILE A 84 1.26 -15.53 -10.70
C ILE A 84 1.51 -14.19 -11.39
N PHE A 85 1.44 -13.08 -10.65
CA PHE A 85 1.64 -11.74 -11.17
C PHE A 85 2.09 -10.79 -10.06
N THR A 86 2.94 -9.83 -10.42
CA THR A 86 3.31 -8.72 -9.54
C THR A 86 3.61 -7.48 -10.37
N TYR A 87 3.32 -6.31 -9.83
CA TYR A 87 3.58 -5.03 -10.48
C TYR A 87 3.70 -3.91 -9.44
N CYS A 88 4.42 -2.84 -9.77
CA CYS A 88 4.57 -1.66 -8.92
C CYS A 88 4.05 -0.45 -9.70
N LEU A 89 3.00 0.20 -9.18
CA LEU A 89 2.44 1.41 -9.76
C LEU A 89 2.99 2.65 -9.04
N PRO A 90 3.32 3.74 -9.75
CA PRO A 90 3.77 5.00 -9.14
C PRO A 90 2.59 5.83 -8.59
N VAL A 91 1.71 5.20 -7.83
CA VAL A 91 0.54 5.81 -7.18
C VAL A 91 0.59 5.46 -5.71
N GLY A 92 0.29 6.40 -4.81
CA GLY A 92 0.38 6.15 -3.37
C GLY A 92 -0.22 7.28 -2.55
N GLY A 93 -0.07 7.19 -1.24
CA GLY A 93 -0.64 8.14 -0.28
C GLY A 93 -0.17 9.59 -0.45
N ASN A 94 0.94 9.85 -1.15
CA ASN A 94 1.41 11.20 -1.49
C ASN A 94 0.47 11.92 -2.46
N LEU A 95 -0.25 11.20 -3.33
CA LEU A 95 -1.26 11.81 -4.19
C LEU A 95 -2.42 12.36 -3.36
N ILE A 96 -2.86 11.61 -2.34
CA ILE A 96 -3.88 12.06 -1.38
C ILE A 96 -3.40 13.33 -0.66
N THR A 97 -2.16 13.32 -0.18
CA THR A 97 -1.56 14.47 0.52
C THR A 97 -1.48 15.70 -0.37
N ASN A 98 -1.06 15.51 -1.63
CA ASN A 98 -1.00 16.58 -2.61
C ASN A 98 -2.38 17.20 -2.88
N ASP A 99 -3.41 16.36 -3.05
CA ASP A 99 -4.77 16.84 -3.29
C ASP A 99 -5.35 17.59 -2.10
N ILE A 100 -5.05 17.16 -0.86
CA ILE A 100 -5.42 17.91 0.35
C ILE A 100 -4.69 19.25 0.38
N SER A 101 -3.40 19.28 0.04
CA SER A 101 -2.57 20.50 0.01
C SER A 101 -3.16 21.54 -0.94
N VAL A 102 -3.44 21.14 -2.18
CA VAL A 102 -4.06 21.99 -3.21
C VAL A 102 -5.50 22.34 -2.82
N GLY A 103 -6.28 21.34 -2.43
CA GLY A 103 -7.70 21.48 -2.14
C GLY A 103 -8.00 22.33 -0.90
N LEU A 104 -7.10 22.43 0.07
CA LEU A 104 -7.24 23.26 1.28
C LEU A 104 -6.31 24.49 1.29
N ASN A 105 -5.48 24.68 0.26
CA ASN A 105 -4.47 25.74 0.16
C ASN A 105 -3.55 25.81 1.39
N ILE A 106 -2.92 24.67 1.71
CA ILE A 106 -1.97 24.51 2.82
C ILE A 106 -0.70 23.82 2.32
N THR A 107 0.37 23.86 3.11
CA THR A 107 1.62 23.17 2.75
C THR A 107 1.45 21.64 2.73
N PHE A 108 2.25 20.95 1.92
CA PHE A 108 2.25 19.47 1.85
C PHE A 108 2.44 18.83 3.22
N SER A 109 3.37 19.34 4.03
CA SER A 109 3.60 18.87 5.40
C SER A 109 2.36 19.01 6.27
N LYS A 110 1.63 20.12 6.16
CA LYS A 110 0.40 20.33 6.92
C LYS A 110 -0.73 19.43 6.43
N ALA A 111 -0.81 19.21 5.12
CA ALA A 111 -1.75 18.27 4.51
C ALA A 111 -1.50 16.84 4.98
N GLU A 112 -0.25 16.41 5.10
CA GLU A 112 0.11 15.07 5.58
C GLU A 112 -0.35 14.88 7.04
N ASP A 113 -0.13 15.88 7.88
CA ASP A 113 -0.60 15.85 9.27
C ASP A 113 -2.12 15.81 9.37
N ILE A 114 -2.83 16.53 8.49
CA ILE A 114 -4.29 16.47 8.41
C ILE A 114 -4.75 15.10 7.91
N LYS A 115 -4.12 14.54 6.88
CA LYS A 115 -4.43 13.21 6.34
C LYS A 115 -4.35 12.16 7.44
N LYS A 116 -3.22 12.06 8.13
CA LYS A 116 -2.99 11.08 9.21
C LYS A 116 -3.98 11.22 10.37
N LYS A 117 -4.46 12.43 10.67
CA LYS A 117 -5.32 12.70 11.83
C LYS A 117 -6.81 12.64 11.53
N TYR A 118 -7.22 13.02 10.31
CA TYR A 118 -8.61 13.36 10.02
C TYR A 118 -9.14 12.79 8.69
N ALA A 119 -8.30 12.23 7.81
CA ALA A 119 -8.81 11.62 6.59
C ALA A 119 -9.64 10.38 6.88
N ASN A 120 -10.72 10.19 6.11
CA ASN A 120 -11.59 9.04 6.19
C ASN A 120 -12.17 8.73 4.80
N VAL A 121 -12.44 7.46 4.52
CA VAL A 121 -13.03 6.94 3.26
C VAL A 121 -14.35 6.18 3.49
N ASP A 122 -14.80 6.05 4.74
CA ASP A 122 -16.05 5.41 5.10
C ASP A 122 -17.24 6.29 4.68
N TYR A 123 -18.11 5.72 3.84
CA TYR A 123 -19.35 6.36 3.39
C TYR A 123 -20.31 6.66 4.55
N ASN A 124 -20.28 5.84 5.61
CA ASN A 124 -21.10 6.02 6.82
C ASN A 124 -20.53 7.08 7.77
N PHE A 125 -19.44 7.76 7.40
CA PHE A 125 -18.87 8.85 8.20
C PHE A 125 -19.90 9.96 8.48
N TYR A 126 -20.88 10.16 7.60
CA TYR A 126 -22.02 11.06 7.85
C TYR A 126 -22.90 10.63 9.03
N GLU A 127 -23.12 9.33 9.24
CA GLU A 127 -23.83 8.83 10.44
C GLU A 127 -22.94 8.86 11.68
N SER A 128 -21.65 8.56 11.55
CA SER A 128 -20.68 8.57 12.63
C SER A 128 -20.42 9.98 13.18
N LEU A 129 -20.46 11.02 12.33
CA LEU A 129 -20.45 12.42 12.78
C LEU A 129 -21.64 12.77 13.69
N ASN A 130 -22.79 12.11 13.50
CA ASN A 130 -23.99 12.29 14.34
C ASN A 130 -24.00 11.39 15.58
N LYS A 131 -23.28 10.26 15.58
CA LYS A 131 -23.17 9.32 16.72
C LYS A 131 -22.00 9.61 17.66
N ILE A 132 -21.00 10.38 17.23
CA ILE A 132 -20.02 10.95 18.17
C ILE A 132 -20.76 12.02 18.98
N ASN A 133 -21.30 11.58 20.12
CA ASN A 133 -21.64 12.44 21.25
C ASN A 133 -20.33 13.05 21.79
N MET A 134 -19.78 14.01 21.04
CA MET A 134 -18.88 15.01 21.59
C MET A 134 -19.73 15.96 22.42
N GLY A 135 -20.12 15.49 23.60
CA GLY A 135 -20.42 16.41 24.69
C GLY A 135 -19.25 17.40 24.76
N GLU A 136 -19.56 18.68 24.50
CA GLU A 136 -18.64 19.82 24.45
C GLU A 136 -18.03 20.27 23.11
N ILE A 137 -18.59 19.92 21.95
CA ILE A 137 -18.29 20.70 20.73
C ILE A 137 -19.56 21.26 20.11
N LYS A 138 -19.84 22.54 20.40
CA LYS A 138 -20.70 23.39 19.56
C LYS A 138 -20.24 23.23 18.12
N ILE A 139 -21.10 22.67 17.28
CA ILE A 139 -20.85 22.47 15.85
C ILE A 139 -20.65 23.85 15.22
N ASN A 140 -19.40 24.28 15.13
CA ASN A 140 -19.02 25.44 14.37
C ASN A 140 -19.19 25.06 12.90
N ARG A 141 -20.18 25.65 12.21
CA ARG A 141 -20.51 25.32 10.80
C ARG A 141 -19.28 25.24 9.88
N SER A 142 -18.25 26.06 10.17
CA SER A 142 -16.96 26.03 9.47
C SER A 142 -16.22 24.68 9.57
N LYS A 143 -16.24 24.02 10.73
CA LYS A 143 -15.58 22.72 10.95
C LYS A 143 -16.27 21.58 10.21
N THR A 144 -17.61 21.57 10.19
CA THR A 144 -18.38 20.55 9.45
C THR A 144 -18.12 20.65 7.95
N THR A 145 -18.13 21.86 7.40
CA THR A 145 -17.81 22.08 5.98
C THR A 145 -16.39 21.64 5.63
N LEU A 146 -15.41 21.89 6.51
CA LEU A 146 -14.03 21.46 6.31
C LEU A 146 -13.89 19.93 6.31
N ASN A 147 -14.56 19.23 7.23
CA ASN A 147 -14.56 17.76 7.27
C ASN A 147 -15.18 17.14 6.02
N ILE A 148 -16.31 17.67 5.54
CA ILE A 148 -16.96 17.21 4.30
C ILE A 148 -16.02 17.43 3.11
N ARG A 149 -15.37 18.59 3.03
CA ARG A 149 -14.41 18.90 1.97
C ARG A 149 -13.21 17.95 1.99
N LEU A 150 -12.63 17.70 3.17
CA LEU A 150 -11.52 16.76 3.32
C LEU A 150 -11.93 15.34 2.90
N TYR A 151 -13.09 14.85 3.37
CA TYR A 151 -13.62 13.55 2.98
C TYR A 151 -13.78 13.44 1.45
N ASN A 152 -14.38 14.44 0.81
CA ASN A 152 -14.57 14.41 -0.64
C ASN A 152 -13.24 14.36 -1.40
N ILE A 153 -12.26 15.17 -1.00
CA ILE A 153 -10.91 15.14 -1.62
C ILE A 153 -10.29 13.74 -1.50
N VAL A 154 -10.27 13.19 -0.28
CA VAL A 154 -9.64 11.88 -0.01
C VAL A 154 -10.38 10.77 -0.75
N ASN A 155 -11.71 10.72 -0.65
CA ASN A 155 -12.51 9.68 -1.27
C ASN A 155 -12.41 9.70 -2.80
N SER A 156 -12.41 10.89 -3.41
CA SER A 156 -12.20 11.01 -4.86
C SER A 156 -10.84 10.48 -5.29
N ARG A 157 -9.75 10.85 -4.58
CA ARG A 157 -8.42 10.36 -4.91
C ARG A 157 -8.27 8.85 -4.69
N VAL A 158 -8.82 8.32 -3.62
CA VAL A 158 -8.76 6.86 -3.35
C VAL A 158 -9.51 6.08 -4.44
N LYS A 159 -10.67 6.56 -4.89
CA LYS A 159 -11.39 5.94 -6.02
C LYS A 159 -10.56 5.96 -7.29
N GLU A 160 -9.98 7.11 -7.64
CA GLU A 160 -9.11 7.21 -8.83
C GLU A 160 -7.90 6.29 -8.72
N MET A 161 -7.26 6.19 -7.54
CA MET A 161 -6.15 5.26 -7.32
C MET A 161 -6.56 3.80 -7.53
N LEU A 162 -7.76 3.41 -7.08
CA LEU A 162 -8.30 2.06 -7.28
C LEU A 162 -8.73 1.79 -8.73
N GLU A 163 -9.10 2.82 -9.51
CA GLU A 163 -9.40 2.68 -10.94
C GLU A 163 -8.13 2.47 -11.79
N LEU A 164 -6.98 2.92 -11.30
CA LEU A 164 -5.67 2.73 -11.95
C LEU A 164 -5.04 1.35 -11.67
N ILE A 165 -5.53 0.65 -10.66
CA ILE A 165 -5.09 -0.68 -10.23
C ILE A 165 -5.92 -1.74 -10.95
#